data_AF-A0A3N4L0B1-F1
#
_entry.id   AF-A0A3N4L0B1-F1
#
_cell.length_a   1.000
_cell.length_b   1.000
_cell.length_c   1.000
_cell.angle_alpha   90.00
_cell.angle_beta   90.00
_cell.angle_gamma   90.00
#
_symmetry.space_group_name_H-M   'P 1'
#
loop_
_entity.id
_entity.type
_entity.pdbx_description
1 polymer ?
#
loop_
_entity_poly.entity_id
_entity_poly.type
_entity_poly.pdbx_seq_one_letter_code
_entity_poly.pdbx_strand_id
1 'polypeptide(L)'
;WRDQEEYSCPSNIKNDCTTQESEGFDWSDLDLGSFDSYNDYKFSGWSCANKLGKRNLEGRTFNSKCIEADLSNSDFSNEISCDKAFSIGELDISVDVETDVEFHYGMEDGSTCKQTKRCGTEGTTVTNDQCGGAKTVKVKLPKNNKNTSCKLGVHKVKFEC
;
A
#
# COMPACT_ATOMS: atom_id res chain seq x y z
N TRP A 1 -14.67 27.03 -16.05
CA TRP A 1 -14.03 26.64 -14.78
C TRP A 1 -14.57 25.29 -14.38
N ARG A 2 -13.69 24.31 -14.13
CA ARG A 2 -14.06 22.90 -14.02
C ARG A 2 -14.43 22.61 -12.57
N ASP A 3 -15.68 22.20 -12.34
CA ASP A 3 -16.09 21.45 -11.15
C ASP A 3 -15.29 20.14 -11.11
N GLN A 4 -14.09 20.19 -10.52
CA GLN A 4 -13.35 19.01 -10.16
C GLN A 4 -13.72 18.70 -8.72
N GLU A 5 -14.47 17.61 -8.51
CA GLU A 5 -14.86 17.15 -7.18
C GLU A 5 -13.60 17.03 -6.31
N GLU A 6 -13.56 17.81 -5.22
CA GLU A 6 -12.45 17.84 -4.29
C GLU A 6 -12.44 16.52 -3.49
N TYR A 7 -11.44 15.68 -3.73
CA TYR A 7 -11.24 14.47 -2.92
C TYR A 7 -11.02 14.87 -1.45
N SER A 8 -11.71 14.19 -0.55
CA SER A 8 -11.55 14.42 0.89
C SER A 8 -10.17 13.91 1.34
N CYS A 9 -9.42 14.77 2.02
CA CYS A 9 -8.16 14.37 2.64
C CYS A 9 -8.43 13.35 3.77
N PRO A 10 -7.58 12.33 3.96
CA PRO A 10 -7.70 11.34 5.04
C PRO A 10 -7.99 11.95 6.42
N SER A 11 -7.37 13.09 6.73
CA SER A 11 -7.52 13.84 7.99
C SER A 11 -8.87 14.52 8.20
N ASN A 12 -9.69 14.66 7.15
CA ASN A 12 -11.01 15.30 7.21
C ASN A 12 -12.16 14.29 7.17
N ILE A 13 -11.87 12.99 7.15
CA ILE A 13 -12.87 11.93 7.17
C ILE A 13 -12.90 11.32 8.55
N LYS A 14 -14.10 11.22 9.15
CA LYS A 14 -14.28 10.48 10.38
C LYS A 14 -14.17 8.98 10.07
N ASN A 15 -12.98 8.41 10.25
CA ASN A 15 -12.76 6.99 10.07
C ASN A 15 -13.11 6.25 11.37
N ASP A 16 -14.11 5.36 11.32
CA ASP A 16 -14.36 4.43 12.43
C ASP A 16 -13.33 3.30 12.36
N CYS A 17 -12.22 3.52 13.06
CA CYS A 17 -11.13 2.57 13.12
C CYS A 17 -11.37 1.46 14.14
N THR A 18 -10.98 0.25 13.77
CA THR A 18 -10.77 -0.84 14.73
C THR A 18 -9.50 -0.57 15.54
N THR A 19 -9.33 -1.28 16.65
CA THR A 19 -8.08 -1.23 17.43
C THR A 19 -6.88 -1.63 16.57
N GLN A 20 -7.04 -2.63 15.71
CA GLN A 20 -5.99 -3.12 14.81
C GLN A 20 -5.60 -2.08 13.76
N GLU A 21 -6.55 -1.31 13.22
CA GLU A 21 -6.27 -0.22 12.29
C GLU A 21 -5.52 0.93 12.96
N SER A 22 -5.86 1.22 14.22
CA SER A 22 -5.20 2.27 15.03
C SER A 22 -3.76 1.90 15.38
N GLU A 23 -3.47 0.62 15.60
CA GLU A 23 -2.11 0.11 15.83
C GLU A 23 -1.29 0.02 14.52
N GLY A 24 -2.00 -0.19 13.41
CA GLY A 24 -1.48 -0.40 12.07
C GLY A 24 -1.09 -1.85 11.83
N PHE A 25 -1.12 -2.27 10.57
CA PHE A 25 -0.80 -3.64 10.18
C PHE A 25 0.70 -3.79 9.99
N ASP A 26 1.34 -4.66 10.77
CA ASP A 26 2.79 -4.96 10.69
C ASP A 26 3.10 -6.42 10.31
N TRP A 27 2.04 -7.19 10.05
CA TRP A 27 2.05 -8.59 9.62
C TRP A 27 2.66 -9.57 10.62
N SER A 28 2.96 -9.14 11.86
CA SER A 28 3.68 -9.95 12.85
C SER A 28 2.99 -11.29 13.14
N ASP A 29 1.65 -11.30 13.12
CA ASP A 29 0.75 -12.42 13.37
C ASP A 29 0.33 -13.22 12.12
N LEU A 30 0.67 -12.78 10.92
CA LEU A 30 0.29 -13.43 9.66
C LEU A 30 1.27 -14.55 9.25
N ASP A 31 0.83 -15.78 9.00
CA ASP A 31 1.75 -16.83 8.55
C ASP A 31 2.42 -16.52 7.20
N LEU A 32 3.63 -17.04 6.98
CA LEU A 32 4.33 -16.89 5.70
C LEU A 32 3.60 -17.66 4.59
N GLY A 33 3.62 -17.10 3.38
CA GLY A 33 3.01 -17.69 2.19
C GLY A 33 1.80 -16.90 1.68
N SER A 34 1.02 -17.52 0.81
CA SER A 34 -0.19 -16.90 0.25
C SER A 34 -1.27 -16.76 1.32
N PHE A 35 -1.98 -15.64 1.27
CA PHE A 35 -3.14 -15.35 2.09
C PHE A 35 -4.11 -14.50 1.26
N ASP A 36 -5.38 -14.54 1.60
CA ASP A 36 -6.45 -13.83 0.90
C ASP A 36 -7.22 -12.84 1.80
N SER A 37 -6.97 -12.89 3.11
CA SER A 37 -7.62 -12.04 4.09
C SER A 37 -6.75 -11.76 5.31
N TYR A 38 -6.92 -10.59 5.92
CA TYR A 38 -6.27 -10.18 7.16
C TYR A 38 -7.06 -9.03 7.82
N ASN A 39 -7.47 -9.19 9.08
CA ASN A 39 -8.21 -8.17 9.86
C ASN A 39 -9.39 -7.52 9.10
N ASP A 40 -10.26 -8.33 8.47
CA ASP A 40 -11.42 -7.92 7.67
C ASP A 40 -11.11 -7.25 6.30
N TYR A 41 -9.83 -7.18 5.94
CA TYR A 41 -9.40 -6.81 4.59
C TYR A 41 -9.19 -8.05 3.74
N LYS A 42 -9.51 -7.92 2.45
CA LYS A 42 -9.25 -8.92 1.41
C LYS A 42 -7.99 -8.52 0.66
N PHE A 43 -7.11 -9.48 0.43
CA PHE A 43 -5.83 -9.29 -0.25
C PHE A 43 -5.79 -10.21 -1.47
N SER A 44 -5.69 -9.62 -2.66
CA SER A 44 -5.48 -10.35 -3.90
C SER A 44 -4.09 -10.07 -4.44
N GLY A 45 -3.39 -11.11 -4.90
CA GLY A 45 -2.03 -10.98 -5.46
C GLY A 45 -0.93 -10.69 -4.44
N TRP A 46 -1.20 -10.90 -3.15
CA TRP A 46 -0.25 -10.70 -2.07
C TRP A 46 0.19 -12.02 -1.44
N SER A 47 1.42 -12.05 -0.91
CA SER A 47 1.92 -13.14 -0.09
C SER A 47 2.76 -12.59 1.05
N CYS A 48 2.68 -13.18 2.24
CA CYS A 48 3.50 -12.79 3.36
C CYS A 48 4.88 -13.44 3.23
N ALA A 49 5.93 -12.64 3.31
CA ALA A 49 7.31 -13.08 3.20
C ALA A 49 8.17 -12.39 4.25
N ASN A 50 9.33 -12.99 4.51
CA ASN A 50 10.41 -12.24 5.15
C ASN A 50 11.19 -11.54 4.05
N LYS A 51 11.51 -10.25 4.24
CA LYS A 51 12.34 -9.46 3.31
C LYS A 51 13.61 -10.25 2.98
N LEU A 52 13.73 -10.72 1.74
CA LEU A 52 14.91 -11.40 1.21
C LEU A 52 16.01 -10.37 0.88
N GLY A 53 16.43 -9.58 1.87
CA GLY A 53 17.62 -8.75 1.80
C GLY A 53 18.81 -9.51 2.34
N LYS A 54 19.91 -9.57 1.56
CA LYS A 54 21.23 -10.04 2.02
C LYS A 54 21.49 -9.50 3.43
N ARG A 55 22.05 -10.32 4.33
CA ARG A 55 22.49 -9.92 5.68
C ARG A 55 23.36 -8.66 5.63
N ASN A 56 22.76 -7.47 5.58
CA ASN A 56 23.42 -6.23 5.89
C ASN A 56 22.83 -5.75 7.20
N LEU A 57 23.72 -5.70 8.18
CA LEU A 57 23.49 -5.20 9.54
C LEU A 57 23.40 -3.67 9.58
N GLU A 58 23.35 -3.01 8.43
CA GLU A 58 23.28 -1.55 8.33
C GLU A 58 21.81 -1.13 8.19
N GLY A 59 21.25 -0.60 9.28
CA GLY A 59 20.03 0.20 9.30
C GLY A 59 18.75 -0.53 8.88
N ARG A 60 18.21 -1.40 9.73
CA ARG A 60 16.82 -1.86 9.55
C ARG A 60 15.88 -0.69 9.82
N THR A 61 15.47 0.04 8.79
CA THR A 61 14.45 1.08 8.93
C THR A 61 13.06 0.46 9.14
N PHE A 62 12.81 -0.75 8.60
CA PHE A 62 11.52 -1.44 8.64
C PHE A 62 11.59 -2.88 9.17
N ASN A 63 10.42 -3.43 9.55
CA ASN A 63 10.25 -4.81 10.00
C ASN A 63 10.76 -5.81 8.95
N SER A 64 11.32 -6.95 9.39
CA SER A 64 11.82 -8.01 8.50
C SER A 64 10.71 -8.80 7.81
N LYS A 65 9.46 -8.69 8.29
CA LYS A 65 8.29 -9.32 7.69
C LYS A 65 7.51 -8.29 6.87
N CYS A 66 7.03 -8.69 5.71
CA CYS A 66 6.26 -7.85 4.80
C CYS A 66 5.28 -8.70 3.99
N ILE A 67 4.30 -8.04 3.37
CA ILE A 67 3.54 -8.63 2.29
C ILE A 67 4.16 -8.20 0.96
N GLU A 68 4.33 -9.13 0.03
CA GLU A 68 4.93 -8.90 -1.27
C GLU A 68 3.91 -9.06 -2.39
N ALA A 69 4.02 -8.21 -3.41
CA ALA A 69 3.29 -8.32 -4.67
C ALA A 69 4.22 -8.02 -5.86
N ASP A 70 3.99 -8.70 -6.97
CA ASP A 70 4.68 -8.42 -8.23
C ASP A 70 3.94 -7.31 -8.97
N LEU A 71 4.59 -6.17 -9.21
CA LEU A 71 4.02 -5.05 -9.95
C LEU A 71 4.36 -5.14 -11.43
N SER A 72 3.42 -4.71 -12.27
CA SER A 72 3.62 -4.52 -13.71
C SER A 72 3.27 -3.09 -14.12
N ASN A 73 3.68 -2.67 -15.32
CA ASN A 73 3.30 -1.39 -15.90
C ASN A 73 2.05 -1.46 -16.81
N SER A 74 1.49 -2.66 -17.04
CA SER A 74 0.31 -2.88 -17.88
C SER A 74 -0.98 -3.01 -17.06
N ASP A 75 -0.98 -3.90 -16.08
CA ASP A 75 -2.17 -4.33 -15.34
C ASP A 75 -1.94 -4.32 -13.82
N PHE A 76 -3.05 -4.21 -13.09
CA PHE A 76 -3.04 -4.44 -11.64
C PHE A 76 -3.08 -5.93 -11.37
N SER A 77 -2.03 -6.41 -10.72
CA SER A 77 -1.87 -7.79 -10.24
C SER A 77 -2.28 -7.94 -8.78
N ASN A 78 -2.48 -6.82 -8.08
CA ASN A 78 -2.73 -6.80 -6.65
C ASN A 78 -3.87 -5.84 -6.27
N GLU A 79 -4.56 -6.19 -5.19
CA GLU A 79 -5.65 -5.39 -4.63
C GLU A 79 -5.74 -5.63 -3.13
N ILE A 80 -5.94 -4.54 -2.39
CA ILE A 80 -6.36 -4.55 -0.99
C ILE A 80 -7.76 -3.96 -0.97
N SER A 81 -8.74 -4.66 -0.43
CA SER A 81 -10.12 -4.16 -0.35
C SER A 81 -10.76 -4.44 0.99
N CYS A 82 -11.70 -3.60 1.38
CA CYS A 82 -12.51 -3.79 2.57
C CYS A 82 -13.96 -3.41 2.25
N ASP A 83 -14.91 -4.05 2.91
CA ASP A 83 -16.33 -3.76 2.69
C ASP A 83 -16.71 -2.38 3.28
N LYS A 84 -15.96 -1.91 4.29
CA LYS A 84 -16.03 -0.53 4.81
C LYS A 84 -15.03 0.39 4.11
N ALA A 85 -15.32 1.69 4.12
CA ALA A 85 -14.34 2.70 3.71
C ALA A 85 -13.22 2.80 4.76
N PHE A 86 -12.00 3.02 4.29
CA PHE A 86 -10.80 3.19 5.11
C PHE A 86 -9.88 4.26 4.51
N SER A 87 -9.07 4.87 5.36
CA SER A 87 -8.09 5.85 4.94
C SER A 87 -6.70 5.35 5.34
N ILE A 88 -5.86 5.07 4.36
CA ILE A 88 -4.45 4.80 4.61
C ILE A 88 -3.77 6.15 4.84
N GLY A 89 -3.05 6.32 5.94
CA GLY A 89 -2.22 7.50 6.22
C GLY A 89 -0.79 7.30 5.76
N GLU A 90 -0.17 6.20 6.18
CA GLU A 90 1.23 5.91 5.85
C GLU A 90 1.43 4.45 5.43
N LEU A 91 2.33 4.25 4.46
CA LEU A 91 2.78 2.93 4.02
C LEU A 91 4.30 2.85 4.08
N ASP A 92 4.83 1.92 4.86
CA ASP A 92 6.26 1.61 4.82
C ASP A 92 6.52 0.57 3.74
N ILE A 93 7.21 0.96 2.68
CA ILE A 93 7.32 0.18 1.44
C ILE A 93 8.79 -0.01 1.09
N SER A 94 9.15 -1.18 0.56
CA SER A 94 10.40 -1.39 -0.15
C SER A 94 10.16 -1.99 -1.53
N VAL A 95 11.11 -1.77 -2.43
CA VAL A 95 11.11 -2.35 -3.79
C VAL A 95 12.40 -3.12 -4.02
N ASP A 96 12.39 -4.07 -4.95
CA ASP A 96 13.62 -4.79 -5.34
C ASP A 96 14.59 -3.93 -6.18
N VAL A 97 14.06 -2.94 -6.90
CA VAL A 97 14.81 -1.96 -7.69
C VAL A 97 14.20 -0.59 -7.45
N GLU A 98 15.03 0.42 -7.19
CA GLU A 98 14.58 1.79 -7.00
C GLU A 98 13.75 2.27 -8.20
N THR A 99 12.51 2.66 -7.93
CA THR A 99 11.53 2.91 -8.99
C THR A 99 10.36 3.75 -8.52
N ASP A 100 9.66 4.38 -9.46
CA ASP A 100 8.41 5.08 -9.16
C ASP A 100 7.25 4.07 -9.09
N VAL A 101 6.39 4.24 -8.10
CA VAL A 101 5.24 3.37 -7.83
C VAL A 101 3.97 4.23 -7.79
N GLU A 102 2.92 3.79 -8.49
CA GLU A 102 1.60 4.43 -8.47
C GLU A 102 0.65 3.68 -7.54
N PHE A 103 0.01 4.42 -6.65
CA PHE A 103 -1.05 3.95 -5.76
C PHE A 103 -2.38 4.47 -6.27
N HIS A 104 -3.34 3.57 -6.46
CA HIS A 104 -4.67 3.84 -6.99
C HIS A 104 -5.70 3.48 -5.92
N TYR A 105 -6.32 4.49 -5.36
CA TYR A 105 -7.34 4.39 -4.32
C TYR A 105 -8.71 4.45 -4.97
N GLY A 106 -9.43 3.32 -4.97
CA GLY A 106 -10.81 3.27 -5.45
C GLY A 106 -11.75 3.77 -4.36
N MET A 107 -12.48 4.84 -4.68
CA MET A 107 -13.37 5.56 -3.78
C MET A 107 -14.79 4.98 -3.82
N GLU A 108 -15.63 5.33 -2.84
CA GLU A 108 -17.01 4.83 -2.76
C GLU A 108 -17.90 5.34 -3.91
N ASP A 109 -17.64 6.52 -4.44
CA ASP A 109 -18.32 7.11 -5.60
C ASP A 109 -17.90 6.47 -6.95
N GLY A 110 -16.98 5.50 -6.92
CA GLY A 110 -16.41 4.85 -8.11
C GLY A 110 -15.26 5.60 -8.77
N SER A 111 -14.89 6.78 -8.26
CA SER A 111 -13.72 7.51 -8.71
C SER A 111 -12.41 6.83 -8.25
N THR A 112 -11.28 7.26 -8.82
CA THR A 112 -9.96 6.75 -8.44
C THR A 112 -9.02 7.90 -8.13
N CYS A 113 -8.66 8.03 -6.86
CA CYS A 113 -7.61 8.94 -6.42
C CYS A 113 -6.24 8.28 -6.63
N LYS A 114 -5.29 9.01 -7.20
CA LYS A 114 -3.99 8.46 -7.61
C LYS A 114 -2.86 9.28 -7.03
N GLN A 115 -1.83 8.60 -6.56
CA GLN A 115 -0.56 9.22 -6.19
C GLN A 115 0.62 8.41 -6.71
N THR A 116 1.73 9.10 -6.98
CA THR A 116 2.98 8.48 -7.41
C THR A 116 4.07 8.87 -6.45
N LYS A 117 4.85 7.88 -5.99
CA LYS A 117 6.01 8.09 -5.12
C LYS A 117 7.18 7.25 -5.59
N ARG A 118 8.38 7.81 -5.45
CA ARG A 118 9.64 7.09 -5.70
C ARG A 118 9.96 6.22 -4.49
N CYS A 119 10.09 4.92 -4.71
CA CYS A 119 10.39 3.94 -3.67
C CYS A 119 11.79 3.35 -3.88
N GLY A 120 12.52 3.14 -2.78
CA GLY A 120 13.87 2.58 -2.78
C GLY A 120 13.97 1.18 -2.18
N THR A 121 15.12 0.52 -2.39
CA THR A 121 15.43 -0.83 -1.86
C THR A 121 15.60 -0.85 -0.34
N GLU A 122 16.12 0.25 0.22
CA GLU A 122 16.29 0.45 1.66
C GLU A 122 14.95 0.67 2.37
N GLY A 123 13.90 0.99 1.61
CA GLY A 123 12.60 1.34 2.12
C GLY A 123 12.25 2.83 1.97
N THR A 124 10.97 3.12 1.88
CA THR A 124 10.39 4.46 1.75
C THR A 124 9.05 4.48 2.47
N THR A 125 8.85 5.47 3.34
CA THR A 125 7.54 5.75 3.93
C THR A 125 6.75 6.64 2.98
N VAL A 126 5.64 6.13 2.46
CA VAL A 126 4.71 6.83 1.59
C VAL A 126 3.58 7.40 2.45
N THR A 127 3.54 8.72 2.59
CA THR A 127 2.41 9.43 3.20
C THR A 127 1.32 9.65 2.14
N ASN A 128 0.08 9.35 2.50
CA ASN A 128 -1.11 9.64 1.72
C ASN A 128 -1.81 10.85 2.32
N ASP A 129 -1.55 12.02 1.75
CA ASP A 129 -2.13 13.28 2.22
C ASP A 129 -3.39 13.69 1.44
N GLN A 130 -3.81 12.87 0.45
CA GLN A 130 -4.77 13.29 -0.59
C GLN A 130 -5.97 12.35 -0.80
N CYS A 131 -5.81 11.05 -0.56
CA CYS A 131 -6.81 10.04 -0.93
C CYS A 131 -7.43 9.35 0.30
N GLY A 132 -8.35 10.04 1.00
CA GLY A 132 -9.06 9.48 2.15
C GLY A 132 -10.35 8.75 1.76
N GLY A 133 -10.77 7.75 2.55
CA GLY A 133 -12.08 7.09 2.37
C GLY A 133 -12.12 6.13 1.18
N ALA A 134 -11.01 5.45 0.91
CA ALA A 134 -10.93 4.43 -0.13
C ALA A 134 -11.63 3.14 0.32
N LYS A 135 -12.19 2.39 -0.62
CA LYS A 135 -12.63 0.99 -0.43
C LYS A 135 -11.64 -0.02 -0.98
N THR A 136 -10.82 0.42 -1.93
CA THR A 136 -9.81 -0.44 -2.56
C THR A 136 -8.50 0.32 -2.76
N VAL A 137 -7.38 -0.40 -2.68
CA VAL A 137 -6.05 0.12 -3.01
C VAL A 137 -5.38 -0.86 -3.94
N LYS A 138 -4.92 -0.35 -5.08
CA LYS A 138 -4.16 -1.11 -6.08
C LYS A 138 -2.85 -0.40 -6.33
N VAL A 139 -1.80 -1.17 -6.61
CA VAL A 139 -0.47 -0.62 -6.82
C VAL A 139 0.05 -1.08 -8.17
N LYS A 140 0.76 -0.22 -8.89
CA LYS A 140 1.40 -0.60 -10.15
C LYS A 140 2.61 0.26 -10.47
N LEU A 141 3.35 -0.13 -11.50
CA LEU A 141 4.38 0.73 -12.07
C LEU A 141 3.76 1.75 -13.03
N PRO A 142 4.27 2.99 -13.07
CA PRO A 142 3.92 3.95 -14.11
C PRO A 142 4.21 3.39 -15.49
N LYS A 143 3.38 3.74 -16.49
CA LYS A 143 3.56 3.27 -17.88
C LYS A 143 4.92 3.62 -18.48
N ASN A 144 5.49 4.76 -18.07
CA ASN A 144 6.75 5.28 -18.59
C ASN A 144 7.97 4.81 -17.78
N ASN A 145 7.79 3.83 -16.88
CA ASN A 145 8.89 3.32 -16.07
C ASN A 145 9.88 2.51 -16.93
N LYS A 146 11.17 2.61 -16.61
CA LYS A 146 12.23 1.82 -17.25
C LYS A 146 12.10 0.34 -16.95
N ASN A 147 11.55 0.00 -15.78
CA ASN A 147 11.30 -1.37 -15.36
C ASN A 147 9.88 -1.80 -15.77
N THR A 148 9.75 -2.97 -16.40
CA THR A 148 8.45 -3.55 -16.77
C THR A 148 7.82 -4.36 -15.63
N SER A 149 8.64 -4.83 -14.70
CA SER A 149 8.25 -5.60 -13.52
C SER A 149 9.10 -5.18 -12.32
N CYS A 150 8.50 -5.20 -11.13
CA CYS A 150 9.16 -4.86 -9.87
C CYS A 150 8.45 -5.58 -8.73
N LYS A 151 9.20 -6.15 -7.79
CA LYS A 151 8.61 -6.69 -6.58
C LYS A 151 8.52 -5.60 -5.51
N LEU A 152 7.31 -5.42 -4.98
CA LEU A 152 6.99 -4.47 -3.92
C LEU A 152 6.78 -5.23 -2.61
N GLY A 153 7.39 -4.77 -1.52
CA GLY A 153 7.15 -5.22 -0.17
C GLY A 153 6.50 -4.12 0.68
N VAL A 154 5.37 -4.40 1.33
CA VAL A 154 4.74 -3.51 2.30
C VAL A 154 5.05 -4.03 3.70
N HIS A 155 5.74 -3.24 4.51
CA HIS A 155 6.20 -3.60 5.86
C HIS A 155 5.23 -3.15 6.95
N LYS A 156 4.58 -2.01 6.72
CA LYS A 156 3.58 -1.47 7.64
C LYS A 156 2.52 -0.70 6.89
N VAL A 157 1.27 -0.82 7.33
CA VAL A 157 0.16 0.05 6.93
C VAL A 157 -0.33 0.78 8.16
N LYS A 158 -0.31 2.12 8.14
CA LYS A 158 -0.96 2.94 9.15
C LYS A 158 -2.21 3.55 8.55
N PHE A 159 -3.31 3.40 9.25
CA PHE A 159 -4.58 4.00 8.88
C PHE A 159 -4.71 5.37 9.57
N GLU A 160 -5.37 6.31 8.90
CA GLU A 160 -5.80 7.55 9.54
C GLU A 160 -7.08 7.28 10.33
N CYS A 161 -6.94 7.44 11.63
CA CYS A 161 -7.97 7.39 12.65
C CYS A 161 -7.86 8.73 13.41
#